data_AF-A0A7S3JDF9-F1
#
_entry.id   AF-A0A7S3JDF9-F1
#
_cell.length_a   1.000
_cell.length_b   1.000
_cell.length_c   1.000
_cell.angle_alpha   90.00
_cell.angle_beta   90.00
_cell.angle_gamma   90.00
#
_symmetry.space_group_name_H-M   'P 1'
#
loop_
_entity.id
_entity.type
_entity.pdbx_description
1 polymer ?
#
loop_
_entity_poly.entity_id
_entity_poly.type
_entity_poly.pdbx_seq_one_letter_code
_entity_poly.pdbx_strand_id
1 'polypeptide(L)'
;DSVPTAMLSLFVISTLEAWPDYMWQAVDGQGENIGPQRGAVPYAAYFFVIFIFVGAFFFLNFFVGVIFMNYEEAQRAEKESWFMTKKELEWVDIMKMIVKAKPDLETTNVPQSRCL
;
A
#
# COMPACT_ATOMS: atom_id res chain seq x y z
N ASP A 1 31.48 14.44 -12.35
CA ASP A 1 30.35 13.56 -12.01
C ASP A 1 30.74 12.49 -11.01
N SER A 2 29.85 12.17 -10.05
CA SER A 2 30.05 11.14 -9.02
C SER A 2 28.82 10.24 -8.91
N VAL A 3 29.02 8.97 -8.53
CA VAL A 3 27.94 7.98 -8.41
C VAL A 3 26.82 8.44 -7.46
N PRO A 4 27.09 8.99 -6.27
CA PRO A 4 26.03 9.47 -5.38
C PRO A 4 25.17 10.57 -5.99
N THR A 5 25.78 11.51 -6.72
CA THR A 5 25.04 12.57 -7.43
C THR A 5 24.14 11.99 -8.51
N ALA A 6 24.64 11.00 -9.27
CA ALA A 6 23.85 10.32 -10.29
C ALA A 6 22.66 9.55 -9.68
N MET A 7 22.85 8.91 -8.52
CA MET A 7 21.76 8.24 -7.81
C MET A 7 20.67 9.20 -7.35
N LEU A 8 21.03 10.41 -6.91
CA LEU A 8 20.05 11.45 -6.57
C LEU A 8 19.26 11.91 -7.80
N SER A 9 19.91 12.09 -8.94
CA SER A 9 19.22 12.41 -10.19
C SER A 9 18.25 11.30 -10.59
N LEU A 10 18.65 10.04 -10.50
CA LEU A 10 17.77 8.90 -10.76
C LEU A 10 16.59 8.82 -9.78
N PHE A 11 16.79 9.19 -8.52
CA PHE A 11 15.70 9.28 -7.56
C PHE A 11 14.67 10.33 -7.96
N VAL A 12 15.10 11.54 -8.34
CA VAL A 12 14.20 12.61 -8.83
C VAL A 12 13.47 12.19 -10.11
N ILE A 13 14.16 11.51 -11.03
CA ILE A 13 13.51 10.96 -12.24
C ILE A 13 12.48 9.89 -11.87
N SER A 14 12.75 9.06 -10.86
CA SER A 14 11.84 7.99 -10.42
C SER A 14 10.55 8.52 -9.76
N THR A 15 10.60 9.70 -9.14
CA THR A 15 9.40 10.37 -8.61
C THR A 15 8.60 11.10 -9.70
N LEU A 16 9.08 11.09 -10.94
CA LEU A 16 8.49 11.76 -12.10
C LEU A 16 8.38 13.30 -11.93
N GLU A 17 9.24 13.90 -11.10
CA GLU A 17 9.34 15.35 -10.96
C GLU A 17 10.51 15.87 -11.78
N ALA A 18 10.28 16.92 -12.59
CA ALA A 18 11.30 17.56 -13.43
C ALA A 18 12.09 16.61 -14.38
N TRP A 19 11.67 15.35 -14.52
CA TRP A 19 12.33 14.36 -15.39
C TRP A 19 12.49 14.79 -16.86
N PRO A 20 11.59 15.59 -17.48
CA PRO A 20 11.80 16.05 -18.84
C PRO A 20 13.01 16.98 -18.93
N ASP A 21 13.27 17.80 -17.92
CA ASP A 21 14.40 18.74 -17.92
C ASP A 21 15.73 17.98 -17.83
N TYR A 22 15.80 16.95 -16.99
CA TYR A 22 16.96 16.04 -16.93
C TYR A 22 17.18 15.30 -18.26
N MET A 23 16.09 14.86 -18.90
CA MET A 23 16.16 14.22 -20.21
C MET A 23 16.67 15.19 -21.27
N TRP A 24 16.14 16.41 -21.34
CA TRP A 24 16.58 17.42 -22.31
C TRP A 24 18.04 17.81 -22.09
N GLN A 25 18.47 17.96 -20.83
CA GLN A 25 19.87 18.22 -20.51
C GLN A 25 20.80 17.08 -20.98
N ALA A 26 20.34 15.83 -20.88
CA ALA A 26 21.10 14.67 -21.38
C ALA A 26 21.10 14.58 -22.92
N VAL A 27 19.98 14.91 -23.58
CA VAL A 27 19.85 14.92 -25.05
C VAL A 27 20.68 16.03 -25.68
N ASP A 28 20.78 17.18 -25.03
CA ASP A 28 21.56 18.32 -25.51
C ASP A 28 23.05 18.24 -25.13
N GLY A 29 23.41 17.27 -24.27
CA GLY A 29 24.78 17.01 -23.85
C GLY A 29 25.60 16.38 -24.98
N GLN A 30 26.73 16.98 -25.34
CA GLN A 30 27.55 16.54 -26.48
C GLN A 30 28.84 15.85 -26.05
N GLY A 31 29.78 16.59 -25.47
CA GLY A 31 31.09 16.07 -25.09
C GLY A 31 31.80 16.99 -24.10
N GLU A 32 32.90 16.51 -23.52
CA GLU A 32 33.63 17.25 -22.51
C GLU A 32 34.19 18.57 -23.08
N ASN A 33 33.98 19.67 -22.35
CA ASN A 33 34.35 21.04 -22.76
C ASN A 33 33.60 21.59 -23.99
N ILE A 34 32.50 20.97 -24.40
CA ILE A 34 31.63 21.48 -25.47
C ILE A 34 30.29 21.92 -24.87
N GLY A 35 29.83 23.12 -25.24
CA GLY A 35 28.53 23.63 -24.80
C GLY A 35 27.36 22.75 -25.30
N PRO A 36 26.21 22.78 -24.62
CA PRO A 36 25.07 21.98 -25.04
C PRO A 36 24.57 22.42 -26.42
N GLN A 37 24.29 21.44 -27.27
CA GLN A 37 23.71 21.65 -28.59
C GLN A 37 22.38 20.93 -28.65
N ARG A 38 21.33 21.64 -29.05
CA ARG A 38 19.97 21.10 -29.09
C ARG A 38 19.89 19.84 -29.94
N GLY A 39 19.51 18.71 -29.33
CA GLY A 39 19.37 17.44 -30.01
C GLY A 39 20.68 16.79 -30.45
N ALA A 40 21.80 17.07 -29.77
CA ALA A 40 23.09 16.44 -30.07
C ALA A 40 23.04 14.90 -29.96
N VAL A 41 22.29 14.39 -28.98
CA VAL A 41 22.24 12.97 -28.60
C VAL A 41 20.78 12.54 -28.39
N PRO A 42 19.96 12.47 -29.47
CA PRO A 42 18.52 12.21 -29.35
C PRO A 42 18.22 10.81 -28.79
N TYR A 43 19.13 9.85 -28.95
CA TYR A 43 18.97 8.50 -28.43
C TYR A 43 19.05 8.40 -26.90
N ALA A 44 19.62 9.41 -26.22
CA ALA A 44 19.63 9.48 -24.76
C ALA A 44 18.21 9.48 -24.18
N ALA A 45 17.21 10.01 -24.91
CA ALA A 45 15.81 10.03 -24.48
C ALA A 45 15.25 8.62 -24.23
N TYR A 46 15.68 7.61 -25.00
CA TYR A 46 15.19 6.22 -24.84
C TYR A 46 15.53 5.64 -23.46
N PHE A 47 16.69 6.01 -22.89
CA PHE A 47 17.06 5.58 -21.55
C PHE A 47 16.04 6.04 -20.50
N PHE A 48 15.65 7.31 -20.54
CA PHE A 48 14.69 7.88 -19.58
C PHE A 48 13.31 7.26 -19.75
N VAL A 49 12.83 7.08 -20.99
CA VAL A 49 11.51 6.49 -21.26
C VAL A 49 11.44 5.05 -20.76
N ILE A 50 12.45 4.23 -21.06
CA ILE A 50 12.49 2.82 -20.60
C ILE A 50 12.63 2.76 -19.08
N PHE A 51 13.50 3.58 -18.49
CA PHE A 51 13.67 3.65 -17.03
C PHE A 51 12.37 4.01 -16.33
N ILE A 52 11.63 5.00 -16.82
CA ILE A 52 10.33 5.41 -16.27
C ILE A 52 9.29 4.30 -16.44
N PHE A 53 9.24 3.64 -17.61
CA PHE A 53 8.29 2.56 -17.84
C PHE A 53 8.54 1.37 -16.90
N VAL A 54 9.80 0.92 -16.78
CA VAL A 54 10.17 -0.15 -15.84
C VAL A 54 9.96 0.31 -14.40
N GLY A 55 10.32 1.55 -14.04
CA GLY A 55 10.05 2.17 -12.75
C GLY A 55 8.58 2.11 -12.36
N ALA A 56 7.71 2.62 -13.21
CA ALA A 56 6.28 2.72 -12.95
C ALA A 56 5.60 1.34 -12.91
N PHE A 57 5.94 0.42 -13.81
CA PHE A 57 5.24 -0.86 -13.88
C PHE A 57 5.90 -1.97 -13.05
N PHE A 58 7.22 -2.07 -13.04
CA PHE A 58 7.89 -3.16 -12.33
C PHE A 58 8.03 -2.84 -10.84
N PHE A 59 8.59 -1.67 -10.49
CA PHE A 59 8.86 -1.36 -9.08
C PHE A 59 7.58 -1.13 -8.28
N LEU A 60 6.57 -0.44 -8.81
CA LEU A 60 5.30 -0.28 -8.09
C LEU A 60 4.59 -1.62 -7.88
N ASN A 61 4.45 -2.44 -8.92
CA ASN A 61 3.77 -3.72 -8.79
C ASN A 61 4.53 -4.69 -7.88
N PHE A 62 5.87 -4.70 -7.95
CA PHE A 62 6.70 -5.48 -7.01
C PHE A 62 6.51 -4.99 -5.56
N PHE A 63 6.55 -3.67 -5.33
CA PHE A 63 6.41 -3.08 -4.01
C PHE A 63 5.03 -3.36 -3.40
N VAL A 64 3.96 -3.22 -4.18
CA VAL A 64 2.60 -3.59 -3.76
C VAL A 64 2.52 -5.07 -3.40
N GLY A 65 3.13 -5.95 -4.20
CA GLY A 65 3.19 -7.38 -3.90
C GLY A 65 3.89 -7.69 -2.58
N VAL A 66 5.04 -7.05 -2.34
CA VAL A 66 5.80 -7.23 -1.09
C VAL A 66 5.02 -6.70 0.11
N ILE A 67 4.41 -5.51 0.01
CA ILE A 67 3.58 -4.96 1.09
C ILE A 67 2.39 -5.88 1.37
N PHE A 68 1.71 -6.37 0.33
CA PHE A 68 0.58 -7.27 0.48
C PHE A 68 0.97 -8.55 1.21
N MET A 69 2.10 -9.17 0.86
CA MET A 69 2.60 -10.36 1.56
C MET A 69 2.89 -10.08 3.04
N ASN A 70 3.55 -8.96 3.36
CA ASN A 70 3.81 -8.59 4.75
C ASN A 70 2.51 -8.30 5.52
N TYR A 71 1.54 -7.68 4.87
CA TYR A 71 0.23 -7.40 5.47
C TYR A 71 -0.56 -8.69 5.75
N GLU A 72 -0.51 -9.66 4.84
CA GLU A 72 -1.12 -10.98 5.03
C GLU A 72 -0.47 -11.73 6.21
N GLU A 73 0.86 -11.71 6.31
CA GLU A 73 1.59 -12.31 7.43
C GLU A 73 1.24 -11.64 8.77
N ALA A 74 1.19 -10.30 8.80
CA ALA A 74 0.77 -9.55 9.98
C ALA A 74 -0.68 -9.86 10.38
N GLN A 75 -1.61 -9.90 9.41
CA GLN A 75 -3.00 -10.29 9.66
C GLN A 75 -3.12 -11.72 10.18
N ARG A 76 -2.29 -12.64 9.71
CA ARG A 76 -2.28 -14.03 10.18
C ARG A 76 -1.80 -14.10 11.63
N ALA A 77 -0.71 -13.40 11.97
CA ALA A 77 -0.20 -13.32 13.33
C ALA A 77 -1.22 -12.67 14.29
N GLU A 78 -1.92 -11.62 13.85
CA GLU A 78 -3.01 -11.01 14.62
C GLU A 78 -4.21 -11.95 14.79
N LYS A 79 -4.58 -12.71 13.76
CA LYS A 79 -5.65 -13.74 13.90
C LYS A 79 -5.24 -14.83 14.89
N GLU A 80 -3.98 -15.26 14.90
CA GLU A 80 -3.42 -16.18 15.90
C GLU A 80 -3.41 -15.56 17.31
N SER A 81 -3.16 -14.26 17.43
CA SER A 81 -3.30 -13.50 18.69
C SER A 81 -4.76 -13.34 19.14
N TRP A 82 -5.68 -13.13 18.21
CA TRP A 82 -7.13 -13.10 18.44
C TRP A 82 -7.69 -14.46 18.91
N PHE A 83 -7.07 -15.57 18.49
CA PHE A 83 -7.33 -16.89 19.11
C PHE A 83 -6.86 -16.97 20.56
N MET A 84 -6.01 -16.08 21.08
CA MET A 84 -5.75 -15.96 22.52
C MET A 84 -6.78 -15.07 23.22
N THR A 85 -7.45 -14.16 22.51
CA THR A 85 -8.58 -13.35 22.99
C THR A 85 -9.90 -14.13 23.07
N LYS A 86 -9.84 -15.45 23.30
CA LYS A 86 -11.00 -16.37 23.36
C LYS A 86 -12.12 -15.85 24.26
N LYS A 87 -11.76 -15.21 25.38
CA LYS A 87 -12.73 -14.66 26.34
C LYS A 87 -13.60 -13.56 25.74
N GLU A 88 -13.03 -12.70 24.90
CA GLU A 88 -13.81 -11.63 24.24
C GLU A 88 -14.65 -12.20 23.10
N LEU A 89 -14.15 -13.24 22.41
CA LEU A 89 -14.90 -13.95 21.38
C LEU A 89 -16.12 -14.68 21.95
N GLU A 90 -15.92 -15.40 23.06
CA GLU A 90 -16.98 -16.08 23.81
C GLU A 90 -18.05 -15.08 24.27
N TRP A 91 -17.63 -13.89 24.72
CA TRP A 91 -18.55 -12.86 25.16
C TRP A 91 -19.42 -12.33 24.01
N VAL A 92 -18.83 -12.10 22.84
CA VAL A 92 -19.56 -11.69 21.63
C VAL A 92 -20.51 -12.80 21.16
N ASP A 93 -20.13 -14.06 21.25
CA ASP A 93 -20.95 -15.19 20.82
C ASP A 93 -22.14 -15.42 21.78
N ILE A 94 -21.91 -15.29 23.09
CA ILE A 94 -22.97 -15.27 24.11
C ILE A 94 -23.93 -14.11 23.83
N MET A 95 -23.44 -12.91 23.53
CA MET A 95 -24.31 -11.77 23.17
C MET A 95 -25.18 -12.08 21.95
N LYS A 96 -24.63 -12.70 20.91
CA LYS A 96 -25.41 -13.12 19.73
C LYS A 96 -26.45 -14.17 20.09
N MET A 97 -26.14 -15.09 21.00
CA MET A 97 -27.11 -16.07 21.48
C MET A 97 -28.24 -15.43 22.30
N ILE A 98 -27.93 -14.48 23.19
CA ILE A 98 -28.94 -13.74 23.98
C ILE A 98 -29.90 -12.98 23.07
N VAL A 99 -29.39 -12.28 22.05
CA VAL A 99 -30.21 -11.52 21.10
C VAL A 99 -31.13 -12.45 20.28
N LYS A 100 -30.67 -13.67 19.97
CA LYS A 100 -31.46 -14.66 19.22
C LYS A 100 -32.42 -15.46 20.08
N ALA A 101 -32.19 -15.54 21.39
CA ALA A 101 -33.06 -16.26 22.29
C ALA A 101 -34.44 -15.56 22.36
N LYS A 102 -35.50 -16.34 22.17
CA LYS A 102 -36.87 -15.87 22.45
C LYS A 102 -37.22 -16.23 23.90
N PRO A 103 -37.84 -15.32 24.65
CA PRO A 103 -38.29 -15.63 26.01
C PRO A 103 -39.49 -16.58 25.98
N ASP A 104 -39.45 -17.65 26.77
CA ASP A 104 -40.61 -18.51 27.02
C ASP A 104 -41.56 -17.80 27.98
N LEU A 105 -42.59 -17.19 27.42
CA LEU A 105 -43.60 -16.46 28.18
C LEU A 105 -44.58 -17.39 28.91
N GLU A 106 -44.63 -18.68 28.57
CA GLU A 106 -45.62 -19.65 29.08
C GLU A 106 -45.48 -20.01 30.56
N THR A 107 -44.29 -19.87 31.16
CA THR A 107 -44.06 -20.18 32.59
C THR A 107 -43.92 -18.94 33.48
N THR A 108 -44.16 -17.75 32.93
CA THR A 108 -44.12 -16.52 33.71
C THR A 108 -45.24 -16.57 34.75
N ASN A 109 -44.89 -16.56 36.04
CA ASN A 109 -45.84 -16.36 37.13
C ASN A 109 -46.38 -14.93 37.04
N VAL A 110 -47.33 -14.70 36.13
CA VAL A 110 -48.07 -13.45 36.03
C VAL A 110 -48.77 -13.25 37.37
N PRO A 111 -48.52 -12.13 38.07
CA PRO A 111 -49.16 -11.88 39.35
C PRO A 111 -50.67 -11.89 39.16
N GLN A 112 -51.34 -12.92 39.68
CA GLN A 112 -52.79 -12.98 39.77
C GLN A 112 -53.27 -12.07 40.91
N SER A 113 -52.98 -10.76 40.83
CA SER A 113 -53.65 -9.81 41.71
C SER A 113 -55.08 -9.66 41.21
N ARG A 114 -55.98 -10.47 41.79
CA ARG A 114 -57.43 -10.34 41.61
C ARG A 114 -57.84 -8.98 42.20
N CYS A 115 -58.12 -8.01 41.33
CA CYS A 115 -58.75 -6.77 41.78
C CYS A 115 -60.11 -7.14 42.42
N LEU A 116 -60.23 -6.82 43.71
CA LEU A 116 -61.47 -6.86 44.47
C LEU A 116 -62.45 -5.79 43.96
#